data_AF-A0A3D3B7K2-F1
#
_entry.id   AF-A0A3D3B7K2-F1
#
_cell.length_a   1.000
_cell.length_b   1.000
_cell.length_c   1.000
_cell.angle_alpha   90.00
_cell.angle_beta   90.00
_cell.angle_gamma   90.00
#
_symmetry.space_group_name_H-M   'P 1'
#
loop_
_entity.id
_entity.type
_entity.pdbx_description
1 polymer ?
#
loop_
_entity_poly.entity_id
_entity_poly.type
_entity_poly.pdbx_seq_one_letter_code
_entity_poly.pdbx_strand_id
1 'polypeptide(L)'
;MPAFKTLDDLTDIAGKRVLVRVDLNVPMADGKVSDATRIERVAPTIRELSEKGAKVILLAHFGRPKGEPVAEMSLGLIAPAVEEVLDQSVAFASDCIGAPATDAIAKMNNGDILLLENTR
;
A
#
# COMPACT_ATOMS: atom_id res chain seq x y z
N MET A 1 -26.38 0.67 -15.37
CA MET A 1 -25.35 0.86 -14.32
C MET A 1 -24.51 2.07 -14.72
N PRO A 2 -24.11 2.96 -13.80
CA PRO A 2 -23.13 3.98 -14.15
C PRO A 2 -21.83 3.30 -14.59
N ALA A 3 -21.24 3.77 -15.68
CA ALA A 3 -19.92 3.33 -16.12
C ALA A 3 -18.88 4.08 -15.26
N PHE A 4 -18.25 3.36 -14.32
CA PHE A 4 -17.13 3.88 -13.57
C PHE A 4 -15.87 3.77 -14.41
N LYS A 5 -14.97 4.75 -14.31
CA LYS A 5 -13.63 4.62 -14.87
C LYS A 5 -12.88 3.49 -14.16
N THR A 6 -12.18 2.66 -14.91
CA THR A 6 -11.36 1.55 -14.39
C THR A 6 -9.87 1.87 -14.52
N LEU A 7 -9.04 0.91 -14.14
CA LEU A 7 -7.59 0.94 -14.36
C LEU A 7 -7.25 1.06 -15.86
N ASP A 8 -8.09 0.49 -16.73
CA ASP A 8 -7.90 0.51 -18.19
C ASP A 8 -8.06 1.92 -18.80
N ASP A 9 -8.78 2.81 -18.10
CA ASP A 9 -8.96 4.20 -18.51
C ASP A 9 -7.78 5.12 -18.09
N LEU A 10 -6.82 4.59 -17.33
CA LEU A 10 -5.66 5.36 -16.87
C LEU A 10 -4.54 5.37 -17.91
N THR A 11 -4.37 6.51 -18.57
CA THR A 11 -3.25 6.77 -19.49
C THR A 11 -2.23 7.75 -18.87
N ASP A 12 -1.00 7.70 -19.37
CA ASP A 12 0.07 8.65 -19.02
C ASP A 12 0.34 8.76 -17.51
N ILE A 13 0.44 7.62 -16.82
CA ILE A 13 0.62 7.58 -15.35
C ILE A 13 2.09 7.55 -14.91
N ALA A 14 3.03 7.43 -15.85
CA ALA A 14 4.45 7.47 -15.55
C ALA A 14 4.83 8.77 -14.80
N GLY A 15 5.51 8.62 -13.66
CA GLY A 15 5.91 9.72 -12.77
C GLY A 15 4.79 10.37 -11.98
N LYS A 16 3.52 10.00 -12.20
CA LYS A 16 2.40 10.47 -11.38
C LYS A 16 2.35 9.70 -10.07
N ARG A 17 1.86 10.37 -9.03
CA ARG A 17 1.53 9.75 -7.74
C ARG A 17 0.16 9.12 -7.85
N VAL A 18 0.07 7.82 -7.61
CA VAL A 18 -1.20 7.07 -7.64
C VAL A 18 -1.47 6.54 -6.24
N LEU A 19 -2.52 7.09 -5.62
CA LEU A 19 -2.98 6.67 -4.31
C LEU A 19 -3.95 5.50 -4.46
N VAL A 20 -3.60 4.34 -3.92
CA VAL A 20 -4.36 3.10 -4.06
C VAL A 20 -4.88 2.66 -2.70
N ARG A 21 -6.21 2.61 -2.57
CA ARG A 21 -6.85 2.03 -1.38
C ARG A 21 -6.91 0.52 -1.56
N VAL A 22 -6.20 -0.23 -0.71
CA VAL A 22 -6.12 -1.69 -0.76
C VAL A 22 -6.62 -2.33 0.53
N ASP A 23 -6.98 -3.61 0.43
CA ASP A 23 -7.39 -4.43 1.56
C ASP A 23 -6.22 -5.30 2.03
N LEU A 24 -5.53 -4.85 3.08
CA LEU A 24 -4.45 -5.58 3.74
C LEU A 24 -4.84 -6.03 5.15
N ASN A 25 -6.14 -6.19 5.43
CA ASN A 25 -6.59 -6.66 6.74
C ASN A 25 -6.42 -8.18 6.83
N VAL A 26 -5.18 -8.62 7.05
CA VAL A 26 -4.76 -10.02 6.98
C VAL A 26 -4.72 -10.70 8.36
N PRO A 27 -4.90 -12.03 8.43
CA PRO A 27 -4.64 -12.80 9.63
C PRO A 27 -3.15 -12.76 10.03
N MET A 28 -2.88 -12.67 11.33
CA MET A 28 -1.53 -12.67 11.88
C MET A 28 -1.33 -13.83 12.86
N ALA A 29 -0.13 -14.40 12.89
CA ALA A 29 0.35 -15.33 13.91
C ALA A 29 1.79 -14.94 14.30
N ASP A 30 2.07 -14.89 15.61
CA ASP A 30 3.40 -14.56 16.16
C ASP A 30 4.03 -13.27 15.57
N GLY A 31 3.20 -12.25 15.36
CA GLY A 31 3.61 -10.95 14.82
C GLY A 31 3.90 -10.95 13.31
N LYS A 32 3.54 -12.02 12.59
CA LYS A 32 3.75 -12.16 11.14
C LYS A 32 2.43 -12.48 10.43
N VAL A 33 2.36 -12.15 9.14
CA VAL A 33 1.24 -12.53 8.28
C VAL A 33 1.18 -14.06 8.18
N SER A 34 0.04 -14.65 8.54
CA SER A 34 -0.16 -16.11 8.46
C SER A 34 -0.89 -16.54 7.18
N ASP A 35 -1.57 -15.62 6.51
CA ASP A 35 -2.27 -15.84 5.24
C ASP A 35 -2.13 -14.60 4.35
N ALA A 36 -1.42 -14.77 3.23
CA ALA A 36 -1.11 -13.71 2.27
C ALA A 36 -2.19 -13.52 1.19
N THR A 37 -3.28 -14.30 1.18
CA THR A 37 -4.29 -14.31 0.10
C THR A 37 -4.82 -12.91 -0.25
N ARG A 38 -4.99 -12.03 0.74
CA ARG A 38 -5.46 -10.64 0.49
C ARG A 38 -4.40 -9.79 -0.21
N ILE A 39 -3.14 -9.96 0.16
CA ILE A 39 -2.00 -9.29 -0.47
C ILE A 39 -1.86 -9.75 -1.92
N GLU A 40 -1.93 -11.07 -2.15
CA GLU A 40 -1.87 -11.68 -3.49
C GLU A 40 -2.97 -11.16 -4.42
N ARG A 41 -4.18 -10.92 -3.89
CA ARG A 41 -5.31 -10.41 -4.68
C ARG A 41 -5.13 -8.97 -5.15
N VAL A 42 -4.42 -8.13 -4.39
CA VAL A 42 -4.18 -6.73 -4.77
C VAL A 42 -2.89 -6.55 -5.56
N ALA A 43 -1.98 -7.53 -5.50
CA ALA A 43 -0.68 -7.50 -6.15
C ALA A 43 -0.74 -7.18 -7.66
N PRO A 44 -1.65 -7.74 -8.48
CA PRO A 44 -1.70 -7.43 -9.90
C PRO A 44 -1.89 -5.95 -10.20
N THR A 45 -2.79 -5.27 -9.47
CA THR A 45 -3.03 -3.83 -9.64
C THR A 45 -1.80 -3.00 -9.25
N ILE A 46 -1.13 -3.39 -8.17
CA ILE A 46 0.06 -2.69 -7.68
C ILE A 46 1.21 -2.82 -8.68
N ARG A 47 1.46 -4.04 -9.17
CA ARG A 47 2.48 -4.32 -10.19
C ARG A 47 2.22 -3.56 -11.47
N GLU A 48 0.99 -3.61 -12.00
CA GLU A 48 0.65 -2.92 -13.24
C GLU A 48 0.91 -1.41 -13.16
N LEU A 49 0.55 -0.77 -12.04
CA LEU A 49 0.81 0.65 -11.82
C LEU A 49 2.31 0.95 -11.71
N SER A 50 3.04 0.13 -10.94
CA SER A 50 4.49 0.22 -10.75
C SER A 50 5.24 0.08 -12.09
N GLU A 51 4.93 -0.95 -12.87
CA GLU A 51 5.53 -1.24 -14.18
C GLU A 51 5.24 -0.14 -15.22
N LYS A 52 4.06 0.49 -15.14
CA LYS A 52 3.71 1.70 -15.93
C LYS A 52 4.44 2.96 -15.45
N GLY A 53 5.30 2.86 -14.44
CA GLY A 53 6.14 3.94 -13.93
C GLY A 53 5.45 4.89 -12.96
N ALA A 54 4.27 4.54 -12.44
CA ALA A 54 3.62 5.35 -11.41
C ALA A 54 4.36 5.24 -10.07
N LYS A 55 4.24 6.28 -9.25
CA LYS A 55 4.67 6.24 -7.84
C LYS A 55 3.49 5.74 -7.02
N VAL A 56 3.50 4.46 -6.64
CA VAL A 56 2.34 3.78 -6.06
C VAL A 56 2.31 3.97 -4.55
N ILE A 57 1.27 4.62 -4.05
CA ILE A 57 1.10 4.95 -2.62
C ILE A 57 -0.08 4.15 -2.09
N LEU A 58 0.18 3.15 -1.25
CA LEU A 58 -0.81 2.26 -0.70
C LEU A 58 -1.39 2.83 0.59
N LEU A 59 -2.72 2.93 0.64
CA LEU A 59 -3.50 3.17 1.84
C LEU A 59 -4.21 1.88 2.22
N ALA A 60 -4.07 1.44 3.45
CA ALA A 60 -4.83 0.30 3.97
C ALA A 60 -5.30 0.55 5.41
N HIS A 61 -6.06 -0.39 5.94
CA HIS A 61 -6.33 -0.45 7.36
C HIS A 61 -6.00 -1.85 7.85
N PHE A 62 -5.69 -1.96 9.14
CA PHE A 62 -5.47 -3.24 9.79
C PHE A 62 -6.12 -3.24 11.17
N GLY A 63 -6.93 -4.26 11.45
CA GLY A 63 -7.65 -4.36 12.71
C GLY A 63 -8.59 -3.17 12.99
N ARG A 64 -8.73 -2.85 14.28
CA ARG A 64 -9.60 -1.78 14.79
C ARG A 64 -8.94 -1.06 15.97
N PRO A 65 -7.96 -0.19 15.70
CA PRO A 65 -7.18 0.52 16.73
C PRO A 65 -7.97 1.62 17.47
N LYS A 66 -9.23 1.86 17.10
CA LYS A 66 -10.15 2.82 17.74
C LYS A 66 -9.66 4.28 17.70
N GLY A 67 -8.93 4.68 16.65
CA GLY A 67 -8.48 6.05 16.45
C GLY A 67 -7.15 6.41 17.11
N GLU A 68 -6.49 5.45 17.76
CA GLU A 68 -5.20 5.64 18.45
C GLU A 68 -4.13 4.75 17.82
N PRO A 69 -2.86 5.17 17.73
CA PRO A 69 -1.79 4.29 17.26
C PRO A 69 -1.63 3.05 18.17
N VAL A 70 -1.73 1.85 17.58
CA VAL A 70 -1.54 0.57 18.26
C VAL A 70 -0.46 -0.22 17.52
N ALA A 71 0.65 -0.51 18.19
CA ALA A 71 1.84 -1.12 17.56
C ALA A 71 1.53 -2.49 16.93
N GLU A 72 0.69 -3.30 17.58
CA GLU A 72 0.24 -4.61 17.11
C GLU A 72 -0.71 -4.52 15.91
N MET A 73 -1.21 -3.32 15.59
CA MET A 73 -2.05 -3.04 14.44
C MET A 73 -1.36 -2.12 13.42
N SER A 74 -0.02 -1.98 13.49
CA SER A 74 0.75 -1.24 12.49
C SER A 74 0.80 -1.99 11.15
N LEU A 75 0.68 -1.27 10.05
CA LEU A 75 0.93 -1.79 8.71
C LEU A 75 2.41 -2.08 8.46
N GLY A 76 3.30 -1.56 9.31
CA GLY A 76 4.73 -1.88 9.28
C GLY A 76 5.00 -3.38 9.53
N LEU A 77 4.12 -4.08 10.23
CA LEU A 77 4.19 -5.54 10.42
C LEU A 77 3.80 -6.33 9.16
N ILE A 78 3.06 -5.70 8.23
CA ILE A 78 2.56 -6.30 7.00
C ILE A 78 3.50 -5.99 5.83
N ALA A 79 4.21 -4.86 5.87
CA ALA A 79 5.11 -4.41 4.80
C ALA A 79 6.07 -5.51 4.27
N PRO A 80 6.72 -6.34 5.12
CA PRO A 80 7.60 -7.41 4.62
C PRO A 80 6.88 -8.45 3.78
N ALA A 81 5.64 -8.81 4.13
CA ALA A 81 4.84 -9.75 3.36
C ALA A 81 4.35 -9.13 2.04
N VAL A 82 4.10 -7.83 2.01
CA VAL A 82 3.78 -7.10 0.76
C VAL A 82 4.98 -7.11 -0.17
N GLU A 83 6.17 -6.82 0.35
CA GLU A 83 7.43 -6.88 -0.41
C GLU A 83 7.70 -8.28 -0.99
N GLU A 84 7.53 -9.33 -0.18
CA GLU A 84 7.68 -10.73 -0.62
C GLU A 84 6.68 -11.10 -1.72
N VAL A 85 5.39 -10.77 -1.54
CA VAL A 85 4.36 -11.10 -2.53
C VAL A 85 4.55 -10.33 -3.83
N LEU A 86 5.05 -9.09 -3.78
CA LEU A 86 5.28 -8.27 -4.95
C LEU A 86 6.59 -8.61 -5.68
N ASP A 87 7.56 -9.20 -4.98
CA ASP A 87 8.95 -9.35 -5.44
C ASP A 87 9.59 -8.00 -5.81
N GLN A 88 9.27 -6.98 -5.01
CA GLN A 88 9.73 -5.60 -5.21
C GLN A 88 9.78 -4.88 -3.87
N SER A 89 10.81 -4.03 -3.66
CA SER A 89 10.95 -3.28 -2.42
C SER A 89 9.75 -2.37 -2.14
N VAL A 90 9.28 -2.39 -0.90
CA VAL A 90 8.17 -1.56 -0.41
C VAL A 90 8.67 -0.65 0.70
N ALA A 91 8.72 0.65 0.44
CA ALA A 91 9.00 1.63 1.47
C ALA A 91 7.82 1.72 2.45
N PHE A 92 8.08 2.15 3.69
CA PHE A 92 7.06 2.35 4.70
C PHE A 92 7.13 3.78 5.28
N ALA A 93 5.97 4.43 5.43
CA ALA A 93 5.84 5.69 6.16
C ALA A 93 5.15 5.44 7.52
N SER A 94 5.72 5.99 8.59
CA SER A 94 5.23 5.83 9.97
C SER A 94 3.92 6.55 10.28
N ASP A 95 3.37 7.28 9.30
CA ASP A 95 2.05 7.92 9.37
C ASP A 95 1.44 7.92 7.96
N CYS A 96 0.11 7.96 7.88
CA CYS A 96 -0.62 8.09 6.62
C CYS A 96 -0.91 9.54 6.22
N ILE A 97 -0.67 10.49 7.12
CA ILE A 97 -0.83 11.93 6.90
C ILE A 97 0.37 12.71 7.43
N GLY A 98 0.40 14.01 7.14
CA GLY A 98 1.43 14.92 7.66
C GLY A 98 2.83 14.67 7.09
N ALA A 99 3.83 15.18 7.83
CA ALA A 99 5.23 15.18 7.39
C ALA A 99 5.77 13.78 7.06
N PRO A 100 5.52 12.71 7.85
CA PRO A 100 6.04 11.38 7.53
C PRO A 100 5.58 10.87 6.17
N ALA A 101 4.30 11.07 5.84
CA ALA A 101 3.75 10.69 4.53
C ALA A 101 4.34 11.55 3.40
N THR A 102 4.36 12.88 3.56
CA THR A 102 4.86 13.78 2.50
C THR A 102 6.35 13.58 2.21
N ASP A 103 7.15 13.34 3.25
CA ASP A 103 8.60 13.16 3.12
C ASP A 103 8.94 11.82 2.48
N ALA A 104 8.18 10.75 2.79
CA ALA A 104 8.32 9.46 2.13
C ALA A 104 7.95 9.56 0.65
N ILE A 105 6.81 10.19 0.33
CA ILE A 105 6.35 10.39 -1.06
C ILE A 105 7.34 11.24 -1.87
N ALA A 106 8.00 12.22 -1.24
CA ALA A 106 8.99 13.07 -1.91
C ALA A 106 10.25 12.31 -2.37
N LYS A 107 10.60 11.21 -1.69
CA LYS A 107 11.78 10.39 -1.99
C LYS A 107 11.54 9.32 -3.07
N MET A 108 10.28 9.08 -3.44
CA MET A 108 9.92 8.05 -4.41
C MET A 108 10.43 8.38 -5.82
N ASN A 109 11.00 7.37 -6.46
CA ASN A 109 11.26 7.30 -7.89
C ASN A 109 10.06 6.73 -8.64
N ASN A 110 10.09 6.78 -9.97
CA ASN A 110 9.05 6.19 -10.80
C ASN A 110 9.07 4.66 -10.67
N GLY A 111 7.92 4.06 -10.43
CA GLY A 111 7.79 2.63 -10.13
C GLY A 111 7.95 2.29 -8.66
N ASP A 112 8.35 3.22 -7.79
CA ASP A 112 8.46 2.92 -6.36
C ASP A 112 7.09 2.67 -5.73
N ILE A 113 7.09 1.82 -4.71
CA ILE A 113 5.91 1.44 -3.94
C ILE A 113 6.11 1.89 -2.49
N LEU A 114 5.14 2.61 -1.95
CA LEU A 114 5.13 3.10 -0.58
C LEU A 114 3.87 2.61 0.13
N LEU A 115 4.03 1.94 1.26
CA LEU A 115 2.94 1.63 2.19
C LEU A 115 2.87 2.71 3.28
N LEU A 116 1.72 3.36 3.39
CA LEU A 116 1.43 4.29 4.48
C LEU A 116 0.97 3.52 5.72
N GLU A 117 1.11 4.14 6.90
CA GLU A 117 0.61 3.57 8.16
C GLU A 117 -0.94 3.43 8.17
N ASN A 118 -1.45 2.70 9.15
CA ASN A 118 -2.84 2.37 9.34
C ASN A 118 -3.74 3.61 9.34
N THR A 119 -4.73 3.61 8.46
CA THR A 119 -5.70 4.72 8.31
C THR A 119 -6.76 4.80 9.41
N ARG A 120 -6.71 3.98 10.45
CA ARG A 120 -7.76 3.85 11.49
C ARG A 120 -7.24 4.18 12.87
#